data_AF-A0A927W0Z7-F1
#
_entry.id   AF-A0A927W0Z7-F1
#
_cell.length_a   1.000
_cell.length_b   1.000
_cell.length_c   1.000
_cell.angle_alpha   90.00
_cell.angle_beta   90.00
_cell.angle_gamma   90.00
#
_symmetry.space_group_name_H-M   'P 1'
#
loop_
_entity.id
_entity.type
_entity.pdbx_description
1 polymer ?
#
loop_
_entity_poly.entity_id
_entity_poly.type
_entity_poly.pdbx_seq_one_letter_code
_entity_poly.pdbx_strand_id
1 'polypeptide(L)'
;MDEEDLIESQKKFRISKVNDYRFKIDFWWVFISCIVLMIMDETIKYLNYLPELFNGADYIFHILQSVITICSQLAVSIAAAVIFYYILEFINAKKKINDITEIRKYMLFILYKHMNIICNTKSFENLNRDKKRLKGDVKLFLFMDIPILLECYNDYNKEKLAKELNDYFLEVHKDLDKKRILMIELQGFQKDITSLLEYKRFSFYKGYMEDIEGLQSVYEEVDGYSEIYKSEDNIECFKFIIDNYLSFLEDCIHIYHIMERYVECLEDKHFIEFMKMMD
;
A
#
# COMPACT_ATOMS: atom_id res chain seq x y z
N MET A 1 -4.94 13.27 -44.90
CA MET A 1 -4.42 12.48 -43.76
C MET A 1 -5.56 12.55 -42.78
N ASP A 2 -6.42 11.56 -42.91
CA ASP A 2 -7.84 11.70 -42.63
C ASP A 2 -8.08 11.28 -41.17
N GLU A 3 -9.07 11.87 -40.52
CA GLU A 3 -9.35 11.69 -39.08
C GLU A 3 -9.49 10.22 -38.67
N GLU A 4 -9.88 9.34 -39.60
CA GLU A 4 -9.93 7.88 -39.38
C GLU A 4 -8.55 7.25 -39.19
N ASP A 5 -7.50 7.71 -39.89
CA ASP A 5 -6.13 7.20 -39.74
C ASP A 5 -5.52 7.59 -38.37
N LEU A 6 -5.93 8.74 -37.83
CA LEU A 6 -5.53 9.23 -36.50
C LEU A 6 -6.22 8.42 -35.39
N ILE A 7 -7.46 8.02 -35.58
CA ILE A 7 -8.22 7.18 -34.64
C ILE A 7 -7.71 5.73 -34.67
N GLU A 8 -7.32 5.20 -35.83
CA GLU A 8 -6.75 3.86 -35.95
C GLU A 8 -5.32 3.79 -35.39
N SER A 9 -4.52 4.84 -35.59
CA SER A 9 -3.22 5.06 -34.93
C SER A 9 -3.34 5.09 -33.40
N GLN A 10 -4.31 5.82 -32.85
CA GLN A 10 -4.55 5.89 -31.40
C GLN A 10 -5.14 4.59 -30.82
N LYS A 11 -5.96 3.85 -31.58
CA LYS A 11 -6.41 2.50 -31.19
C LYS A 11 -5.24 1.52 -31.15
N LYS A 12 -4.31 1.59 -32.11
CA LYS A 12 -3.10 0.75 -32.12
C LYS A 12 -2.12 1.11 -30.98
N PHE A 13 -2.05 2.39 -30.60
CA PHE A 13 -1.28 2.85 -29.43
C PHE A 13 -1.92 2.48 -28.09
N ARG A 14 -3.26 2.34 -28.01
CA ARG A 14 -3.96 1.80 -26.83
C ARG A 14 -3.91 0.27 -26.72
N ILE A 15 -3.63 -0.45 -27.81
CA ILE A 15 -3.43 -1.91 -27.78
C ILE A 15 -2.01 -2.29 -27.33
N SER A 16 -1.07 -1.33 -27.27
CA SER A 16 0.14 -1.48 -26.45
C SER A 16 -0.07 -0.95 -25.03
N LYS A 17 -1.25 -1.22 -24.43
CA LYS A 17 -1.26 -1.67 -23.04
C LYS A 17 -0.35 -2.89 -23.01
N VAL A 18 0.93 -2.60 -22.81
CA VAL A 18 1.96 -3.56 -22.43
C VAL A 18 1.27 -4.48 -21.44
N ASN A 19 1.28 -5.76 -21.80
CA ASN A 19 0.98 -6.86 -20.91
C ASN A 19 1.85 -6.72 -19.66
N ASP A 20 1.47 -5.84 -18.74
CA ASP A 20 1.93 -5.83 -17.35
C ASP A 20 1.08 -6.84 -16.57
N TYR A 21 0.72 -7.96 -17.22
CA TYR A 21 0.68 -9.25 -16.56
C TYR A 21 2.11 -9.57 -16.12
N ARG A 22 2.61 -8.82 -15.13
CA ARG A 22 3.67 -9.32 -14.26
C ARG A 22 3.07 -10.60 -13.71
N PHE A 23 3.57 -11.73 -14.20
CA PHE A 23 3.28 -13.01 -13.60
C PHE A 23 3.60 -12.86 -12.11
N LYS A 24 2.57 -12.67 -11.30
CA LYS A 24 2.66 -12.75 -9.85
C LYS A 24 2.82 -14.25 -9.60
N ILE A 25 4.06 -14.71 -9.68
CA ILE A 25 4.39 -16.09 -9.34
C ILE A 25 4.12 -16.18 -7.86
N ASP A 26 3.05 -16.89 -7.51
CA ASP A 26 2.74 -17.17 -6.13
C ASP A 26 3.77 -18.18 -5.61
N PHE A 27 4.87 -17.65 -5.08
CA PHE A 27 6.01 -18.43 -4.61
C PHE A 27 5.61 -19.40 -3.51
N TRP A 28 4.52 -19.13 -2.78
CA TRP A 28 3.94 -20.05 -1.81
C TRP A 28 3.47 -21.36 -2.46
N TRP A 29 2.72 -21.27 -3.57
CA TRP A 29 2.27 -22.47 -4.30
C TRP A 29 3.43 -23.22 -4.93
N VAL A 30 4.43 -22.50 -5.46
CA VAL A 30 5.65 -23.12 -6.01
C VAL A 30 6.43 -23.84 -4.90
N PHE A 31 6.56 -23.24 -3.72
CA PHE A 31 7.25 -23.81 -2.58
C PHE A 31 6.54 -25.06 -2.05
N ILE A 32 5.21 -25.02 -1.89
CA ILE A 32 4.40 -26.19 -1.51
C ILE A 32 4.55 -27.32 -2.54
N SER A 33 4.48 -27.01 -3.83
CA SER A 33 4.64 -28.00 -4.90
C SER A 33 6.01 -28.68 -4.82
N CYS A 34 7.06 -27.91 -4.51
CA CYS A 34 8.40 -28.46 -4.28
C CYS A 34 8.44 -29.42 -3.08
N ILE A 35 7.81 -29.07 -1.95
CA ILE A 35 7.72 -29.94 -0.77
C ILE A 35 6.99 -31.25 -1.10
N VAL A 36 5.86 -31.17 -1.82
CA VAL A 36 5.09 -32.36 -2.23
C VAL A 36 5.94 -33.28 -3.10
N LEU A 37 6.70 -32.73 -4.06
CA LEU A 37 7.61 -33.53 -4.90
C LEU A 37 8.71 -34.23 -4.09
N MET A 38 9.29 -33.55 -3.08
CA MET A 38 10.27 -34.16 -2.19
C MET A 38 9.68 -35.32 -1.37
N ILE A 39 8.44 -35.16 -0.87
CA ILE A 39 7.74 -36.21 -0.12
C ILE A 39 7.41 -37.41 -1.05
N MET A 40 6.99 -37.15 -2.28
CA MET A 40 6.71 -38.22 -3.26
C MET A 40 7.97 -39.02 -3.61
N ASP A 41 9.11 -38.35 -3.76
CA ASP A 41 10.41 -39.02 -4.00
C ASP A 41 10.78 -39.97 -2.86
N GLU A 42 10.67 -39.52 -1.61
CA GLU A 42 10.89 -40.39 -0.45
C GLU A 42 9.89 -41.55 -0.40
N THR A 43 8.61 -41.27 -0.66
CA THR A 43 7.57 -42.32 -0.69
C THR A 43 7.88 -43.40 -1.73
N ILE A 44 8.34 -43.01 -2.93
CA ILE A 44 8.68 -43.95 -3.99
C ILE A 44 9.96 -44.72 -3.67
N LYS A 45 10.96 -44.11 -3.03
CA LYS A 45 12.12 -44.85 -2.52
C LYS A 45 11.71 -45.93 -1.51
N TYR A 46 10.71 -45.69 -0.66
CA TYR A 46 10.18 -46.72 0.23
C TYR A 46 9.47 -47.86 -0.51
N LEU A 47 8.83 -47.58 -1.64
CA LEU A 47 8.15 -48.59 -2.45
C LEU A 47 9.10 -49.56 -3.16
N ASN A 48 10.38 -49.19 -3.38
CA ASN A 48 11.42 -50.11 -3.90
C ASN A 48 11.66 -51.34 -3.01
N TYR A 49 11.32 -51.26 -1.73
CA TYR A 49 11.52 -52.37 -0.80
C TYR A 49 10.37 -53.40 -0.87
N LEU A 50 9.36 -53.15 -1.70
CA LEU A 50 8.23 -54.08 -1.91
C LEU A 50 8.52 -55.02 -3.08
N PRO A 51 8.05 -56.27 -3.03
CA PRO A 51 8.22 -57.24 -4.10
C PRO A 51 7.51 -56.78 -5.39
N GLU A 52 8.08 -57.17 -6.54
CA GLU A 52 7.51 -56.87 -7.85
C GLU A 52 6.06 -57.37 -7.96
N LEU A 53 5.14 -56.46 -8.29
CA LEU A 53 3.73 -56.79 -8.45
C LEU A 53 3.44 -57.53 -9.76
N PHE A 54 4.23 -57.28 -10.82
CA PHE A 54 4.09 -57.91 -12.15
C PHE A 54 5.44 -57.95 -12.89
N ASN A 55 5.65 -58.94 -13.76
CA ASN A 55 6.88 -59.07 -14.55
C ASN A 55 7.15 -57.83 -15.41
N GLY A 56 8.36 -57.26 -15.29
CA GLY A 56 8.79 -56.06 -16.03
C GLY A 56 8.34 -54.73 -15.40
N ALA A 57 7.63 -54.78 -14.27
CA ALA A 57 7.30 -53.59 -13.48
C ALA A 57 8.56 -52.90 -12.93
N ASP A 58 9.64 -53.65 -12.70
CA ASP A 58 10.93 -53.16 -12.20
C ASP A 58 11.56 -52.09 -13.11
N TYR A 59 11.59 -52.33 -14.43
CA TYR A 59 12.09 -51.34 -15.39
C TYR A 59 11.27 -50.05 -15.41
N ILE A 60 9.95 -50.18 -15.36
CA ILE A 60 9.02 -49.03 -15.33
C ILE A 60 9.20 -48.26 -14.02
N PHE A 61 9.36 -48.98 -12.91
CA PHE A 61 9.57 -48.41 -11.59
C PHE A 61 10.89 -47.63 -11.51
N HIS A 62 12.00 -48.19 -12.00
CA HIS A 62 13.29 -47.52 -12.00
C HIS A 62 13.34 -46.27 -12.90
N ILE A 63 12.64 -46.29 -14.05
CA ILE A 63 12.48 -45.10 -14.90
C ILE A 63 11.69 -44.03 -14.15
N LEU A 64 10.56 -44.39 -13.54
CA LEU A 64 9.72 -43.47 -12.78
C LEU A 64 10.47 -42.87 -11.59
N GLN A 65 11.20 -43.69 -10.84
CA GLN A 65 12.04 -43.27 -9.73
C GLN A 65 13.13 -42.31 -10.20
N SER A 66 13.80 -42.60 -11.32
CA SER A 66 14.85 -41.74 -11.86
C SER A 66 14.32 -40.35 -12.22
N VAL A 67 13.16 -40.29 -12.88
CA VAL A 67 12.49 -39.02 -13.21
C VAL A 67 12.11 -38.25 -11.95
N ILE A 68 11.51 -38.91 -10.96
CA ILE A 68 11.07 -38.27 -9.73
C ILE A 68 12.25 -37.80 -8.86
N THR A 69 13.35 -38.56 -8.83
CA THR A 69 14.59 -38.14 -8.15
C THR A 69 15.16 -36.87 -8.78
N ILE A 70 15.19 -36.78 -10.12
CA ILE A 70 15.63 -35.56 -10.83
C ILE A 70 14.70 -34.39 -10.49
N CYS A 71 13.38 -34.60 -10.54
CA CYS A 71 12.40 -33.58 -10.18
C CYS A 71 12.52 -33.13 -8.72
N SER A 72 12.82 -34.05 -7.80
CA SER A 72 13.04 -33.77 -6.38
C SER A 72 14.30 -32.91 -6.15
N GLN A 73 15.41 -33.22 -6.82
CA GLN A 73 16.63 -32.40 -6.74
C GLN A 73 16.43 -30.98 -7.31
N LEU A 74 15.66 -30.85 -8.39
CA LEU A 74 15.25 -29.56 -8.92
C LEU A 74 14.34 -28.81 -7.94
N ALA A 75 13.38 -29.51 -7.34
CA ALA A 75 12.48 -28.95 -6.33
C ALA A 75 13.25 -28.43 -5.09
N VAL A 76 14.25 -29.17 -4.61
CA VAL A 76 15.12 -28.71 -3.50
C VAL A 76 15.85 -27.43 -3.88
N SER A 77 16.40 -27.40 -5.10
CA SER A 77 17.14 -26.24 -5.61
C SER A 77 16.25 -25.01 -5.77
N ILE A 78 15.02 -25.19 -6.29
CA ILE A 78 14.02 -24.13 -6.42
C ILE A 78 13.57 -23.65 -5.03
N ALA A 79 13.23 -24.55 -4.12
CA ALA A 79 12.83 -24.20 -2.76
C ALA A 79 13.92 -23.43 -2.01
N ALA A 80 15.18 -23.86 -2.15
CA ALA A 80 16.32 -23.14 -1.59
C ALA A 80 16.47 -21.75 -2.22
N ALA A 81 16.34 -21.63 -3.55
CA ALA A 81 16.40 -20.34 -4.23
C ALA A 81 15.30 -19.37 -3.77
N VAL A 82 14.08 -19.87 -3.55
CA VAL A 82 12.96 -19.10 -2.99
C VAL A 82 13.29 -18.61 -1.58
N ILE A 83 13.78 -19.48 -0.70
CA ILE A 83 14.20 -19.08 0.67
C ILE A 83 15.31 -18.03 0.61
N PHE A 84 16.35 -18.25 -0.19
CA PHE A 84 17.46 -17.30 -0.33
C PHE A 84 17.01 -15.96 -0.92
N TYR A 85 16.05 -15.95 -1.84
CA TYR A 85 15.44 -14.74 -2.37
C TYR A 85 14.87 -13.87 -1.24
N TYR A 86 13.98 -14.42 -0.40
CA TYR A 86 13.40 -13.64 0.70
C TYR A 86 14.43 -13.25 1.77
N ILE A 87 15.42 -14.10 2.06
CA ILE A 87 16.52 -13.74 2.97
C ILE A 87 17.31 -12.55 2.43
N LEU A 88 17.64 -12.54 1.14
CA LEU A 88 18.35 -11.44 0.49
C LEU A 88 17.50 -10.16 0.51
N GLU A 89 16.21 -10.25 0.19
CA GLU A 89 15.27 -9.13 0.28
C GLU A 89 15.21 -8.56 1.71
N PHE A 90 15.11 -9.41 2.73
CA PHE A 90 15.11 -9.00 4.13
C PHE A 90 16.40 -8.28 4.54
N ILE A 91 17.57 -8.80 4.12
CA ILE A 91 18.86 -8.17 4.38
C ILE A 91 18.98 -6.83 3.65
N ASN A 92 18.54 -6.76 2.40
CA ASN A 92 18.56 -5.53 1.60
C ASN A 92 17.64 -4.47 2.20
N ALA A 93 16.45 -4.85 2.65
CA ALA A 93 15.52 -3.99 3.36
C ALA A 93 16.17 -3.38 4.62
N LYS A 94 16.85 -4.20 5.44
CA LYS A 94 17.58 -3.70 6.61
C LYS A 94 18.68 -2.71 6.30
N LYS A 95 19.43 -2.93 5.21
CA LYS A 95 20.49 -2.00 4.78
C LYS A 95 19.94 -0.64 4.35
N LYS A 96 18.66 -0.57 3.96
CA LYS A 96 17.98 0.63 3.48
C LYS A 96 16.98 1.22 4.48
N ILE A 97 17.15 0.96 5.77
CA ILE A 97 16.25 1.47 6.81
C ILE A 97 16.09 3.00 6.78
N ASN A 98 17.10 3.72 6.31
CA ASN A 98 17.07 5.18 6.15
C ASN A 98 16.02 5.62 5.12
N ASP A 99 15.88 4.92 3.99
CA ASP A 99 14.90 5.25 2.96
C ASP A 99 13.47 5.06 3.50
N ILE A 100 13.26 3.96 4.26
CA ILE A 100 11.99 3.67 4.94
C ILE A 100 11.66 4.75 5.97
N THR A 101 12.67 5.24 6.68
CA THR A 101 12.53 6.32 7.67
C THR A 101 12.10 7.64 7.01
N GLU A 102 12.62 7.96 5.83
CA GLU A 102 12.19 9.15 5.08
C GLU A 102 10.74 9.01 4.58
N ILE A 103 10.35 7.85 4.03
CA ILE A 103 8.94 7.59 3.65
C ILE A 103 8.01 7.79 4.86
N ARG A 104 8.38 7.22 6.02
CA ARG A 104 7.64 7.37 7.28
C ARG A 104 7.45 8.82 7.68
N LYS A 105 8.50 9.62 7.55
CA LYS A 105 8.46 11.07 7.85
C LYS A 105 7.48 11.82 6.94
N TYR A 106 7.45 11.53 5.63
CA TYR A 106 6.48 12.16 4.73
C TYR A 106 5.03 11.74 5.03
N MET A 107 4.80 10.45 5.33
CA MET A 107 3.50 9.97 5.77
C MET A 107 3.04 10.67 7.06
N LEU A 108 3.92 10.84 8.04
CA LEU A 108 3.61 11.58 9.26
C LEU A 108 3.22 13.03 8.97
N PHE A 109 3.92 13.71 8.06
CA PHE A 109 3.56 15.09 7.68
C PHE A 109 2.18 15.17 7.00
N ILE A 110 1.84 14.19 6.17
CA ILE A 110 0.50 14.09 5.57
C ILE A 110 -0.55 13.89 6.67
N LEU A 111 -0.33 12.95 7.60
CA LEU A 111 -1.25 12.71 8.72
C LEU A 111 -1.45 13.95 9.60
N TYR A 112 -0.40 14.73 9.88
CA TYR A 112 -0.55 15.97 10.66
C TYR A 112 -1.42 17.02 9.96
N LYS A 113 -1.35 17.12 8.63
CA LYS A 113 -2.26 17.99 7.86
C LYS A 113 -3.69 17.49 7.89
N HIS A 114 -3.91 16.18 7.83
CA HIS A 114 -5.24 15.62 8.07
C HIS A 114 -5.76 16.01 9.45
N MET A 115 -4.93 15.87 10.49
CA MET A 115 -5.31 16.28 11.86
C MET A 115 -5.71 17.75 11.93
N ASN A 116 -5.01 18.66 11.24
CA ASN A 116 -5.39 20.10 11.19
C ASN A 116 -6.82 20.32 10.70
N ILE A 117 -7.28 19.53 9.74
CA ILE A 117 -8.63 19.63 9.17
C ILE A 117 -9.65 18.96 10.09
N ILE A 118 -9.47 17.67 10.41
CA ILE A 118 -10.49 16.86 11.09
C ILE A 118 -10.65 17.22 12.57
N CYS A 119 -9.63 17.78 13.24
CA CYS A 119 -9.74 18.17 14.66
C CYS A 119 -10.74 19.31 14.93
N ASN A 120 -11.33 19.89 13.88
CA ASN A 120 -12.43 20.85 13.98
C ASN A 120 -13.81 20.19 13.94
N THR A 121 -13.86 18.86 13.84
CA THR A 121 -15.09 18.04 13.88
C THR A 121 -15.31 17.45 15.27
N LYS A 122 -16.55 17.08 15.60
CA LYS A 122 -16.87 16.47 16.90
C LYS A 122 -16.29 15.06 17.00
N SER A 123 -16.25 14.33 15.89
CA SER A 123 -15.71 12.96 15.83
C SER A 123 -14.22 12.90 16.20
N PHE A 124 -13.48 14.00 16.02
CA PHE A 124 -12.05 14.09 16.34
C PHE A 124 -11.74 15.18 17.36
N GLU A 125 -12.72 15.59 18.18
CA GLU A 125 -12.53 16.64 19.20
C GLU A 125 -11.43 16.27 20.22
N ASN A 126 -11.21 14.96 20.43
CA ASN A 126 -10.22 14.41 21.33
C ASN A 126 -8.79 14.77 20.91
N LEU A 127 -8.53 14.99 19.62
CA LEU A 127 -7.24 15.49 19.13
C LEU A 127 -6.91 16.88 19.68
N ASN A 128 -7.93 17.63 20.12
CA ASN A 128 -7.79 18.99 20.61
C ASN A 128 -7.83 19.10 22.16
N ARG A 129 -7.75 17.97 22.89
CA ARG A 129 -7.94 17.93 24.36
C ARG A 129 -6.80 18.55 25.19
N ASP A 130 -5.56 18.64 24.68
CA ASP A 130 -4.41 19.14 25.48
C ASP A 130 -3.68 20.38 24.92
N LYS A 131 -4.11 21.53 25.48
CA LYS A 131 -3.40 22.73 25.99
C LYS A 131 -2.22 23.35 25.21
N LYS A 132 -2.41 24.64 24.89
CA LYS A 132 -1.45 25.68 24.46
C LYS A 132 -0.74 25.47 23.11
N ARG A 133 -0.28 24.27 22.76
CA ARG A 133 0.45 24.00 21.49
C ARG A 133 -0.45 23.97 20.25
N LEU A 134 -1.73 23.73 20.45
CA LEU A 134 -2.77 23.71 19.41
C LEU A 134 -3.54 25.06 19.37
N LYS A 135 -2.99 26.12 19.98
CA LYS A 135 -3.56 27.47 19.91
C LYS A 135 -3.02 28.20 18.68
N GLY A 136 -3.92 28.80 17.91
CA GLY A 136 -3.61 29.52 16.68
C GLY A 136 -4.14 28.78 15.45
N ASP A 137 -3.95 29.40 14.29
CA ASP A 137 -4.52 28.96 13.02
C ASP A 137 -3.83 27.71 12.44
N VAL A 138 -2.59 27.45 12.86
CA VAL A 138 -1.81 26.26 12.48
C VAL A 138 -1.50 25.47 13.75
N LYS A 139 -2.07 24.27 13.88
CA LYS A 139 -1.89 23.42 15.05
C LYS A 139 -0.63 22.58 14.90
N LEU A 140 0.21 22.54 15.95
CA LEU A 140 1.43 21.74 15.97
C LEU A 140 1.16 20.37 16.61
N PHE A 141 0.86 19.40 15.75
CA PHE A 141 0.79 17.99 16.12
C PHE A 141 2.18 17.38 16.22
N LEU A 142 2.31 16.39 17.12
CA LEU A 142 3.53 15.67 17.44
C LEU A 142 3.31 14.17 17.23
N PHE A 143 4.40 13.39 17.24
CA PHE A 143 4.33 11.93 17.05
C PHE A 143 3.40 11.23 18.06
N MET A 144 3.29 11.77 19.27
CA MET A 144 2.41 11.27 20.32
C MET A 144 0.91 11.46 20.05
N ASP A 145 0.55 12.24 19.02
CA ASP A 145 -0.85 12.46 18.62
C ASP A 145 -1.35 11.42 17.61
N ILE A 146 -0.43 10.69 16.95
CA ILE A 146 -0.80 9.64 15.99
C ILE A 146 -1.66 8.55 16.64
N PRO A 147 -1.33 8.01 17.84
CA PRO A 147 -2.19 7.01 18.47
C PRO A 147 -3.61 7.52 18.75
N ILE A 148 -3.76 8.79 19.11
CA ILE A 148 -5.07 9.41 19.37
C ILE A 148 -5.87 9.53 18.06
N LEU A 149 -5.21 9.90 16.95
CA LEU A 149 -5.82 9.91 15.63
C LEU A 149 -6.35 8.53 15.26
N LEU A 150 -5.53 7.50 15.42
CA LEU A 150 -5.91 6.12 15.06
C LEU A 150 -7.04 5.60 15.95
N GLU A 151 -7.06 5.94 17.24
CA GLU A 151 -8.18 5.62 18.13
C GLU A 151 -9.48 6.28 17.65
N CYS A 152 -9.45 7.59 17.36
CA CYS A 152 -10.62 8.32 16.84
C CYS A 152 -11.07 7.77 15.47
N TYR A 153 -10.11 7.38 14.62
CA TYR A 153 -10.39 6.81 13.30
C TYR A 153 -10.93 5.38 13.35
N ASN A 154 -10.68 4.61 14.39
CA ASN A 154 -11.31 3.29 14.53
C ASN A 154 -12.77 3.39 14.96
N ASP A 155 -13.14 4.46 15.66
CA ASP A 155 -14.46 4.65 16.25
C ASP A 155 -15.40 5.57 15.44
N TYR A 156 -14.91 6.24 14.39
CA TYR A 156 -15.75 7.18 13.63
C TYR A 156 -16.74 6.51 12.69
N ASN A 157 -17.79 7.26 12.38
CA ASN A 157 -18.75 6.93 11.34
C ASN A 157 -18.50 7.86 10.14
N LYS A 158 -18.23 7.28 8.96
CA LYS A 158 -17.91 8.03 7.73
C LYS A 158 -18.96 9.06 7.34
N GLU A 159 -20.24 8.67 7.36
CA GLU A 159 -21.34 9.58 7.02
C GLU A 159 -21.49 10.71 8.04
N LYS A 160 -21.26 10.41 9.32
CA LYS A 160 -21.28 11.42 10.38
C LYS A 160 -20.13 12.42 10.21
N LEU A 161 -18.92 11.94 9.93
CA LEU A 161 -17.77 12.80 9.69
C LEU A 161 -17.95 13.66 8.44
N ALA A 162 -18.52 13.12 7.36
CA ALA A 162 -18.84 13.89 6.15
C ALA A 162 -19.77 15.08 6.45
N LYS A 163 -20.80 14.86 7.28
CA LYS A 163 -21.71 15.93 7.73
C LYS A 163 -20.99 16.97 8.58
N GLU A 164 -20.16 16.53 9.52
CA GLU A 164 -19.40 17.44 10.39
C GLU A 164 -18.39 18.29 9.61
N LEU A 165 -17.72 17.70 8.60
CA LEU A 165 -16.84 18.44 7.69
C LEU A 165 -17.61 19.43 6.84
N ASN A 166 -18.80 19.07 6.35
CA ASN A 166 -19.64 19.97 5.57
C ASN A 166 -20.10 21.16 6.41
N ASP A 167 -20.54 20.93 7.64
CA ASP A 167 -20.92 21.99 8.58
C ASP A 167 -19.72 22.91 8.88
N TYR A 168 -18.54 22.33 9.08
CA TYR A 168 -17.29 23.09 9.27
C TYR A 168 -16.95 23.94 8.04
N PHE A 169 -17.02 23.39 6.83
CA PHE A 169 -16.69 24.11 5.59
C PHE A 169 -17.68 25.25 5.34
N LEU A 170 -18.97 25.05 5.64
CA LEU A 170 -20.01 26.09 5.58
C LEU A 170 -19.80 27.19 6.63
N GLU A 171 -19.29 26.87 7.81
CA GLU A 171 -18.91 27.87 8.81
C GLU A 171 -17.72 28.69 8.32
N VAL A 172 -16.67 28.01 7.85
CA VAL A 172 -15.43 28.59 7.35
C VAL A 172 -15.65 29.49 6.13
N HIS A 173 -16.58 29.11 5.24
CA HIS A 173 -16.94 29.92 4.07
C HIS A 173 -17.35 31.36 4.41
N LYS A 174 -17.94 31.58 5.60
CA LYS A 174 -18.42 32.91 6.04
C LYS A 174 -17.30 33.82 6.53
N ASP A 175 -16.08 33.30 6.71
CA ASP A 175 -14.94 34.00 7.30
C ASP A 175 -13.74 33.89 6.35
N LEU A 176 -13.33 35.01 5.76
CA LEU A 176 -12.27 35.08 4.75
C LEU A 176 -10.93 34.53 5.25
N ASP A 177 -10.59 34.78 6.51
CA ASP A 177 -9.31 34.35 7.09
C ASP A 177 -9.33 32.83 7.30
N LYS A 178 -10.42 32.30 7.87
CA LYS A 178 -10.60 30.85 8.01
C LYS A 178 -10.66 30.15 6.66
N LYS A 179 -11.33 30.73 5.65
CA LYS A 179 -11.40 30.19 4.29
C LYS A 179 -10.01 30.05 3.70
N ARG A 180 -9.17 31.07 3.84
CA ARG A 180 -7.78 31.03 3.38
C ARG A 180 -6.98 29.92 4.07
N ILE A 181 -7.14 29.75 5.38
CA ILE A 181 -6.46 28.68 6.14
C ILE A 181 -6.89 27.31 5.64
N LEU A 182 -8.19 27.06 5.50
CA LEU A 182 -8.71 25.79 4.99
C LEU A 182 -8.14 25.46 3.60
N MET A 183 -8.02 26.46 2.72
CA MET A 183 -7.42 26.27 1.40
C MET A 183 -5.93 25.94 1.46
N ILE A 184 -5.18 26.59 2.35
CA ILE A 184 -3.76 26.25 2.57
C ILE A 184 -3.62 24.79 3.04
N GLU A 185 -4.49 24.33 3.93
CA GLU A 185 -4.45 22.95 4.42
C GLU A 185 -4.84 21.95 3.31
N LEU A 186 -5.95 22.19 2.61
CA LEU A 186 -6.43 21.31 1.53
C LEU A 186 -5.45 21.22 0.35
N GLN A 187 -4.72 22.30 0.04
CA GLN A 187 -3.70 22.33 -1.03
C GLN A 187 -2.29 22.00 -0.52
N GLY A 188 -2.16 21.82 0.80
CA GLY A 188 -0.86 21.70 1.46
C GLY A 188 -0.17 20.38 1.17
N PHE A 189 -0.87 19.33 0.76
CA PHE A 189 -0.35 17.97 0.69
C PHE A 189 0.60 17.71 -0.48
N GLN A 190 0.48 18.46 -1.59
CA GLN A 190 1.19 18.21 -2.84
C GLN A 190 2.69 17.97 -2.67
N LYS A 191 3.36 18.78 -1.84
CA LYS A 191 4.81 18.66 -1.62
C LYS A 191 5.18 17.29 -1.03
N ASP A 192 4.49 16.85 0.01
CA ASP A 192 4.83 15.63 0.72
C ASP A 192 4.44 14.39 -0.10
N ILE A 193 3.33 14.44 -0.85
CA ILE A 193 2.94 13.41 -1.81
C ILE A 193 4.01 13.28 -2.91
N THR A 194 4.44 14.41 -3.49
CA THR A 194 5.48 14.43 -4.52
C THR A 194 6.79 13.84 -3.99
N SER A 195 7.22 14.23 -2.79
CA SER A 195 8.41 13.65 -2.18
C SER A 195 8.26 12.15 -1.95
N LEU A 196 7.10 11.69 -1.46
CA LEU A 196 6.85 10.28 -1.23
C LEU A 196 6.92 9.46 -2.54
N LEU A 197 6.46 10.02 -3.66
CA LEU A 197 6.58 9.43 -5.00
C LEU A 197 8.02 9.40 -5.54
N GLU A 198 8.92 10.28 -5.08
CA GLU A 198 10.34 10.24 -5.44
C GLU A 198 11.06 9.07 -4.75
N TYR A 199 10.71 8.80 -3.49
CA TYR A 199 11.26 7.68 -2.70
C TYR A 199 10.72 6.30 -3.12
N LYS A 200 9.59 6.28 -3.83
CA LYS A 200 9.01 5.09 -4.48
C LYS A 200 9.99 4.34 -5.39
N ARG A 201 10.99 5.02 -5.95
CA ARG A 201 12.03 4.38 -6.79
C ARG A 201 13.04 3.56 -5.99
N PHE A 202 13.06 3.74 -4.67
CA PHE A 202 14.06 3.13 -3.78
C PHE A 202 13.49 2.01 -2.90
N SER A 203 12.17 2.00 -2.67
CA SER A 203 11.47 0.95 -1.93
C SER A 203 11.25 -0.30 -2.79
N PHE A 204 11.85 -1.42 -2.36
CA PHE A 204 11.67 -2.76 -2.94
C PHE A 204 10.25 -3.33 -2.81
N TYR A 205 9.34 -2.58 -2.20
CA TYR A 205 7.98 -3.03 -1.93
C TYR A 205 7.05 -2.73 -3.10
N LYS A 206 6.82 -3.75 -3.92
CA LYS A 206 5.81 -3.72 -4.99
C LYS A 206 4.38 -3.64 -4.43
N GLY A 207 4.14 -4.11 -3.21
CA GLY A 207 2.80 -4.29 -2.63
C GLY A 207 2.02 -3.00 -2.37
N TYR A 208 2.68 -1.92 -1.93
CA TYR A 208 2.03 -0.63 -1.65
C TYR A 208 2.35 0.45 -2.69
N MET A 209 3.15 0.13 -3.71
CA MET A 209 3.52 1.07 -4.77
C MET A 209 2.28 1.56 -5.52
N GLU A 210 1.32 0.66 -5.73
CA GLU A 210 0.01 0.94 -6.32
C GLU A 210 -0.84 1.81 -5.38
N ASP A 211 -0.82 1.54 -4.08
CA ASP A 211 -1.56 2.34 -3.08
C ASP A 211 -1.01 3.78 -3.00
N ILE A 212 0.32 3.95 -3.03
CA ILE A 212 0.98 5.26 -3.08
C ILE A 212 0.65 6.03 -4.37
N GLU A 213 0.56 5.34 -5.51
CA GLU A 213 0.12 5.95 -6.78
C GLU A 213 -1.35 6.39 -6.70
N GLY A 214 -2.20 5.54 -6.13
CA GLY A 214 -3.60 5.85 -5.88
C GLY A 214 -3.76 7.10 -5.03
N LEU A 215 -2.93 7.25 -4.00
CA LEU A 215 -2.95 8.41 -3.09
C LEU A 215 -2.75 9.75 -3.82
N GLN A 216 -1.89 9.80 -4.85
CA GLN A 216 -1.76 11.01 -5.68
C GLN A 216 -3.03 11.28 -6.48
N SER A 217 -3.59 10.26 -7.12
CA SER A 217 -4.80 10.41 -7.93
C SER A 217 -5.98 10.90 -7.11
N VAL A 218 -6.17 10.38 -5.90
CA VAL A 218 -7.27 10.81 -5.02
C VAL A 218 -7.04 12.24 -4.53
N TYR A 219 -5.79 12.61 -4.24
CA TYR A 219 -5.47 13.98 -3.86
C TYR A 219 -5.68 14.99 -5.01
N GLU A 220 -5.34 14.63 -6.25
CA GLU A 220 -5.54 15.51 -7.42
C GLU A 220 -7.02 15.88 -7.60
N GLU A 221 -7.95 14.97 -7.28
CA GLU A 221 -9.39 15.28 -7.25
C GLU A 221 -9.73 16.30 -6.15
N VAL A 222 -9.19 16.13 -4.94
CA VAL A 222 -9.38 17.08 -3.83
C VAL A 222 -8.87 18.47 -4.21
N ASP A 223 -7.67 18.56 -4.79
CA ASP A 223 -7.05 19.82 -5.19
C ASP A 223 -7.83 20.49 -6.34
N GLY A 224 -8.25 19.71 -7.34
CA GLY A 224 -9.05 20.19 -8.47
C GLY A 224 -10.37 20.83 -8.03
N TYR A 225 -11.15 20.17 -7.17
CA TYR A 225 -12.39 20.75 -6.64
C TYR A 225 -12.13 21.92 -5.68
N SER A 226 -11.00 21.93 -4.97
CA SER A 226 -10.60 23.06 -4.11
C SER A 226 -10.26 24.31 -4.93
N GLU A 227 -9.61 24.17 -6.07
CA GLU A 227 -9.33 25.28 -7.00
C GLU A 227 -10.62 25.83 -7.63
N ILE A 228 -11.58 24.97 -7.99
CA ILE A 228 -12.90 25.42 -8.48
C ILE A 228 -13.64 26.22 -7.40
N TYR A 229 -13.66 25.71 -6.15
CA TYR A 229 -14.27 26.44 -5.04
C TYR A 229 -13.61 27.80 -4.81
N LYS A 230 -12.28 27.88 -4.93
CA LYS A 230 -11.50 29.11 -4.76
C LYS A 230 -11.77 30.15 -5.86
N SER A 231 -12.00 29.72 -7.10
CA SER A 231 -12.23 30.61 -8.24
C SER A 231 -13.69 31.07 -8.36
N GLU A 232 -14.65 30.19 -8.13
CA GLU A 232 -16.08 30.43 -8.37
C GLU A 232 -16.89 30.67 -7.10
N ASP A 233 -16.29 30.47 -5.92
CA ASP A 233 -16.98 30.51 -4.62
C ASP A 233 -18.18 29.56 -4.54
N ASN A 234 -18.09 28.43 -5.26
CA ASN A 234 -19.19 27.48 -5.41
C ASN A 234 -19.25 26.49 -4.25
N ILE A 235 -20.21 26.69 -3.34
CA ILE A 235 -20.45 25.83 -2.17
C ILE A 235 -20.83 24.38 -2.58
N GLU A 236 -21.40 24.17 -3.78
CA GLU A 236 -21.75 22.82 -4.24
C GLU A 236 -20.52 21.91 -4.37
N CYS A 237 -19.33 22.50 -4.55
CA CYS A 237 -18.07 21.78 -4.58
C CYS A 237 -17.73 21.10 -3.24
N PHE A 238 -18.26 21.57 -2.10
CA PHE A 238 -17.93 21.00 -0.78
C PHE A 238 -18.21 19.51 -0.68
N LYS A 239 -19.32 19.06 -1.26
CA LYS A 239 -19.64 17.64 -1.27
C LYS A 239 -18.55 16.81 -1.95
N PHE A 240 -18.10 17.26 -3.13
CA PHE A 240 -17.05 16.58 -3.89
C PHE A 240 -15.70 16.66 -3.20
N ILE A 241 -15.35 17.82 -2.62
CA ILE A 241 -14.10 17.96 -1.84
C ILE A 241 -14.12 16.98 -0.66
N ILE A 242 -15.23 16.90 0.09
CA ILE A 242 -15.34 16.06 1.28
C ILE A 242 -15.30 14.57 0.92
N ASP A 243 -16.04 14.14 -0.10
CA ASP A 243 -16.08 12.73 -0.49
C ASP A 243 -14.69 12.23 -0.94
N ASN A 244 -13.98 13.04 -1.74
CA ASN A 244 -12.60 12.73 -2.15
C ASN A 244 -11.62 12.85 -0.97
N TYR A 245 -11.78 13.84 -0.10
CA TYR A 245 -10.94 14.02 1.08
C TYR A 245 -11.03 12.84 2.06
N LEU A 246 -12.23 12.31 2.26
CA LEU A 246 -12.42 11.15 3.13
C LEU A 246 -11.75 9.91 2.55
N SER A 247 -11.86 9.69 1.24
CA SER A 247 -11.15 8.60 0.56
C SER A 247 -9.64 8.77 0.69
N PHE A 248 -9.14 10.00 0.51
CA PHE A 248 -7.73 10.34 0.70
C PHE A 248 -7.24 10.07 2.13
N LEU A 249 -8.03 10.44 3.15
CA LEU A 249 -7.72 10.14 4.55
C LEU A 249 -7.64 8.63 4.83
N GLU A 250 -8.58 7.87 4.29
CA GLU A 250 -8.64 6.40 4.44
C GLU A 250 -7.40 5.74 3.83
N ASP A 251 -7.01 6.13 2.61
CA ASP A 251 -5.82 5.63 1.92
C ASP A 251 -4.54 5.98 2.70
N CYS A 252 -4.43 7.22 3.19
CA CYS A 252 -3.30 7.66 4.01
C CYS A 252 -3.12 6.81 5.27
N ILE A 253 -4.21 6.52 5.99
CA ILE A 253 -4.17 5.71 7.21
C ILE A 253 -3.85 4.25 6.89
N HIS A 254 -4.42 3.72 5.80
CA HIS A 254 -4.13 2.36 5.34
C HIS A 254 -2.63 2.17 5.04
N ILE A 255 -2.05 3.07 4.23
CA ILE A 255 -0.62 3.04 3.88
C ILE A 255 0.24 3.19 5.14
N TYR A 256 -0.15 4.09 6.06
CA TYR A 256 0.56 4.26 7.33
C TYR A 256 0.61 2.95 8.14
N HIS A 257 -0.51 2.23 8.26
CA HIS A 257 -0.55 0.94 8.97
C HIS A 257 0.31 -0.14 8.32
N ILE A 258 0.26 -0.26 6.98
CA ILE A 258 1.12 -1.20 6.24
C ILE A 258 2.59 -0.91 6.52
N MET A 259 2.96 0.37 6.46
CA MET A 259 4.33 0.80 6.68
C MET A 259 4.80 0.56 8.12
N GLU A 260 4.01 0.88 9.14
CA GLU A 260 4.40 0.62 10.54
C GLU A 260 4.59 -0.88 10.79
N ARG A 261 3.66 -1.72 10.30
CA ARG A 261 3.80 -3.18 10.38
C ARG A 261 5.07 -3.68 9.69
N TYR A 262 5.42 -3.06 8.57
CA TYR A 262 6.63 -3.39 7.83
C TYR A 262 7.90 -3.07 8.64
N VAL A 263 7.94 -1.88 9.27
CA VAL A 263 9.06 -1.49 10.14
C VAL A 263 9.17 -2.45 11.32
N GLU A 264 8.07 -2.76 12.00
CA GLU A 264 8.03 -3.73 13.10
C GLU A 264 8.59 -5.10 12.67
N CYS A 265 8.18 -5.61 11.51
CA CYS A 265 8.69 -6.88 10.98
C CYS A 265 10.22 -6.88 10.80
N LEU A 266 10.79 -5.76 10.35
CA LEU A 266 12.23 -5.61 10.18
C LEU A 266 12.95 -5.51 11.53
N GLU A 267 12.44 -4.70 12.46
CA GLU A 267 13.05 -4.46 13.77
C GLU A 267 13.03 -5.74 14.62
N ASP A 268 11.87 -6.38 14.75
CA ASP A 268 11.65 -7.56 15.60
C ASP A 268 12.06 -8.89 14.93
N LYS A 269 12.56 -8.83 13.69
CA LYS A 269 13.05 -9.98 12.92
C LYS A 269 11.96 -11.03 12.63
N HIS A 270 10.72 -10.59 12.43
CA HIS A 270 9.60 -11.45 12.02
C HIS A 270 9.67 -11.83 10.53
N PHE A 271 10.63 -12.69 10.18
CA PHE A 271 10.92 -13.07 8.78
C PHE A 271 9.71 -13.65 8.03
N ILE A 272 8.91 -14.50 8.69
CA ILE A 272 7.72 -15.12 8.09
C ILE A 272 6.66 -14.04 7.77
N GLU A 273 6.50 -13.05 8.63
CA GLU A 273 5.55 -11.96 8.40
C GLU A 273 6.04 -11.02 7.30
N PHE A 274 7.34 -10.72 7.27
CA PHE A 274 7.96 -10.02 6.15
C PHE A 274 7.73 -10.72 4.81
N MET A 275 7.87 -12.05 4.75
CA MET A 275 7.59 -12.83 3.53
C MET A 275 6.13 -12.66 3.10
N LYS A 276 5.17 -12.76 4.04
CA LYS A 276 3.74 -12.59 3.75
C LYS A 276 3.37 -11.20 3.26
N MET A 277 4.15 -10.17 3.61
CA MET A 277 3.93 -8.80 3.13
C MET A 277 4.53 -8.54 1.74
N MET A 278 5.43 -9.43 1.28
CA MET A 278 6.06 -9.34 -0.04
C MET A 278 5.30 -10.14 -1.12
N ASP A 279 4.51 -11.13 -0.71
CA ASP A 279 3.62 -11.94 -1.55
C ASP A 279 2.27 -11.27 -1.80
#